data_AF-A0A1A9Z1G6-F1
#
_entry.id   AF-A0A1A9Z1G6-F1
#
_cell.length_a   1.000
_cell.length_b   1.000
_cell.length_c   1.000
_cell.angle_alpha   90.00
_cell.angle_beta   90.00
_cell.angle_gamma   90.00
#
_symmetry.space_group_name_H-M   'P 1'
#
loop_
_entity.id
_entity.type
_entity.pdbx_description
1 polymer ?
#
loop_
_entity_poly.entity_id
_entity_poly.type
_entity_poly.pdbx_seq_one_letter_code
_entity_poly.pdbx_strand_id
1 'polypeptide(L)'
;MQKGRNKGLSISSKINFGKFGLKAINRGRITSRQIESARRAMARSIKRQGKIWICIFPDKPITKKPLEVRMGKGKGNVEYWVALVQPGKILYEIDDVSEEVARSAFKLATAKLPITTTFITKMVMYNMIQVQTILSVADNSGARSVMCIKVLGGSRKRYARIADIIKVAIKDAIPRAKVKKGEVLKAVVVRTRKALVRSDGSVIRFDKNACVLLNDATEQPIGTRIFGPVTRELRIEKFMKIISLAPEVL
;
A
#
# COMPACT_ATOMS: atom_id res chain seq x y z
N MET A 1 -5.54 -42.04 3.16
CA MET A 1 -4.35 -41.57 2.40
C MET A 1 -4.16 -40.06 2.55
N GLN A 2 -3.31 -39.61 3.49
CA GLN A 2 -3.14 -38.20 3.84
C GLN A 2 -2.21 -37.46 2.85
N LYS A 3 -2.71 -37.03 1.68
CA LYS A 3 -1.93 -36.19 0.74
C LYS A 3 -1.82 -34.70 1.15
N GLY A 4 -2.20 -34.35 2.38
CA GLY A 4 -2.30 -32.97 2.88
C GLY A 4 -3.39 -32.18 2.16
N ARG A 5 -4.34 -31.62 2.90
CA ARG A 5 -5.49 -30.89 2.33
C ARG A 5 -5.06 -29.43 2.04
N ASN A 6 -5.19 -28.97 0.79
CA ASN A 6 -5.03 -27.56 0.42
C ASN A 6 -6.35 -26.80 0.66
N LYS A 7 -6.67 -26.54 1.92
CA LYS A 7 -7.90 -25.87 2.38
C LYS A 7 -7.60 -24.45 2.88
N GLY A 8 -8.64 -23.62 3.01
CA GLY A 8 -8.55 -22.26 3.52
C GLY A 8 -8.22 -21.21 2.45
N LEU A 9 -8.22 -19.95 2.89
CA LEU A 9 -7.79 -18.78 2.13
C LEU A 9 -6.34 -18.44 2.48
N SER A 10 -5.64 -17.74 1.58
CA SER A 10 -4.30 -17.25 1.85
C SER A 10 -4.33 -16.20 2.97
N ILE A 11 -3.50 -16.40 4.00
CA ILE A 11 -3.31 -15.44 5.10
C ILE A 11 -2.67 -14.14 4.61
N SER A 12 -1.75 -14.25 3.64
CA SER A 12 -1.06 -13.11 3.04
C SER A 12 -1.54 -12.88 1.61
N SER A 13 -2.22 -11.75 1.39
CA SER A 13 -2.76 -11.33 0.10
C SER A 13 -2.33 -9.93 -0.30
N LYS A 14 -1.24 -9.43 0.30
CA LYS A 14 -0.69 -8.08 0.06
C LYS A 14 0.52 -8.17 -0.87
N ILE A 15 0.71 -7.14 -1.70
CA ILE A 15 1.91 -6.95 -2.52
C ILE A 15 3.00 -6.37 -1.63
N ASN A 16 4.16 -7.03 -1.57
CA ASN A 16 5.22 -6.66 -0.64
C ASN A 16 6.30 -5.80 -1.32
N PHE A 17 6.82 -6.29 -2.45
CA PHE A 17 7.94 -5.73 -3.18
C PHE A 17 7.47 -4.76 -4.26
N GLY A 18 6.68 -5.23 -5.23
CA GLY A 18 6.35 -4.46 -6.44
C GLY A 18 5.24 -3.44 -6.28
N LYS A 19 4.87 -2.79 -7.40
CA LYS A 19 3.68 -1.91 -7.50
C LYS A 19 2.45 -2.66 -8.00
N PHE A 20 2.64 -3.76 -8.71
CA PHE A 20 1.56 -4.57 -9.28
C PHE A 20 1.74 -6.03 -8.91
N GLY A 21 0.64 -6.79 -8.87
CA GLY A 21 0.66 -8.20 -8.51
C GLY A 21 -0.36 -9.03 -9.26
N LEU A 22 -0.04 -10.33 -9.40
CA LEU A 22 -0.96 -11.34 -9.93
C LEU A 22 -1.46 -12.22 -8.78
N LYS A 23 -2.74 -12.12 -8.48
CA LYS A 23 -3.38 -12.80 -7.34
C LYS A 23 -4.19 -14.00 -7.80
N ALA A 24 -4.04 -15.13 -7.12
CA ALA A 24 -4.86 -16.31 -7.36
C ALA A 24 -6.31 -16.10 -6.90
N ILE A 25 -7.28 -16.43 -7.76
CA ILE A 25 -8.70 -16.48 -7.40
C ILE A 25 -9.03 -17.87 -6.89
N ASN A 26 -8.63 -18.90 -7.64
CA ASN A 26 -8.90 -20.28 -7.32
C ASN A 26 -7.68 -20.97 -6.67
N ARG A 27 -7.95 -22.10 -6.02
CA ARG A 27 -6.90 -22.97 -5.48
C ARG A 27 -6.31 -23.84 -6.59
N GLY A 28 -5.06 -24.26 -6.43
CA GLY A 28 -4.46 -25.21 -7.36
C GLY A 28 -3.06 -25.65 -6.98
N ARG A 29 -2.45 -26.43 -7.88
CA ARG A 29 -1.05 -26.83 -7.83
C ARG A 29 -0.35 -26.24 -9.05
N ILE A 30 0.76 -25.55 -8.84
CA ILE A 30 1.54 -24.97 -9.93
C ILE A 30 2.92 -25.61 -9.92
N THR A 31 3.30 -26.24 -11.02
CA THR A 31 4.61 -26.87 -11.18
C THR A 31 5.73 -25.83 -11.32
N SER A 32 6.96 -26.21 -10.98
CA SER A 32 8.15 -25.36 -11.23
C SER A 32 8.25 -24.90 -12.69
N ARG A 33 7.92 -25.77 -13.65
CA ARG A 33 7.92 -25.46 -15.09
C ARG A 33 6.89 -24.39 -15.45
N GLN A 34 5.67 -24.46 -14.90
CA GLN A 34 4.64 -23.43 -15.12
C GLN A 34 5.03 -22.10 -14.49
N ILE A 35 5.65 -22.13 -13.30
CA ILE A 35 6.16 -20.92 -12.64
C ILE A 35 7.18 -20.22 -13.54
N GLU A 36 8.19 -20.96 -14.00
CA GLU A 36 9.24 -20.41 -14.84
C GLU A 36 8.73 -19.99 -16.24
N SER A 37 7.79 -20.74 -16.82
CA SER A 37 7.17 -20.40 -18.11
C SER A 37 6.42 -19.06 -18.04
N ALA A 38 5.62 -18.85 -16.99
CA ALA A 38 4.93 -17.59 -16.75
C ALA A 38 5.91 -16.43 -16.53
N ARG A 39 6.97 -16.64 -15.72
CA ARG A 39 8.03 -15.64 -15.50
C ARG A 39 8.72 -15.24 -16.80
N ARG A 40 9.11 -16.21 -17.64
CA ARG A 40 9.73 -15.96 -18.95
C ARG A 40 8.80 -15.19 -19.88
N ALA A 41 7.50 -15.50 -19.90
CA ALA A 41 6.52 -14.77 -20.69
C ALA A 41 6.44 -13.29 -20.29
N MET A 42 6.36 -13.01 -18.98
CA MET A 42 6.38 -11.64 -18.47
C MET A 42 7.67 -10.91 -18.82
N ALA A 43 8.82 -11.53 -18.56
CA ALA A 43 10.13 -10.94 -18.81
C ALA A 43 10.33 -10.57 -20.30
N ARG A 44 9.82 -11.40 -21.23
CA ARG A 44 9.82 -11.09 -22.66
C ARG A 44 8.89 -9.93 -23.00
N SER A 45 7.68 -9.93 -22.44
CA SER A 45 6.68 -8.88 -22.69
C SER A 45 7.14 -7.49 -22.27
N ILE A 46 7.89 -7.40 -21.16
CA ILE A 46 8.44 -6.14 -20.66
C ILE A 46 9.81 -5.81 -21.27
N LYS A 47 10.25 -6.54 -22.31
CA LYS A 47 11.57 -6.38 -22.95
C LYS A 47 12.74 -6.46 -21.96
N ARG A 48 12.60 -7.27 -20.90
CA ARG A 48 13.53 -7.41 -19.77
C ARG A 48 13.77 -6.10 -18.98
N GLN A 49 12.90 -5.10 -19.13
CA GLN A 49 12.91 -3.89 -18.32
C GLN A 49 11.97 -4.04 -17.13
N GLY A 50 12.35 -3.51 -15.98
CA GLY A 50 11.60 -3.64 -14.74
C GLY A 50 11.97 -4.89 -13.93
N LYS A 51 11.36 -5.02 -12.75
CA LYS A 51 11.67 -6.07 -11.78
C LYS A 51 10.48 -7.00 -11.62
N ILE A 52 10.74 -8.31 -11.66
CA ILE A 52 9.74 -9.36 -11.46
C ILE A 52 10.14 -10.19 -10.25
N TRP A 53 9.20 -10.39 -9.33
CA TRP A 53 9.35 -11.33 -8.21
C TRP A 53 8.43 -12.52 -8.37
N ILE A 54 8.94 -13.70 -8.02
CA ILE A 54 8.14 -14.90 -7.85
C ILE A 54 7.81 -15.03 -6.36
N CYS A 55 6.53 -15.06 -6.02
CA CYS A 55 6.06 -15.04 -4.62
C CYS A 55 5.66 -16.43 -4.09
N ILE A 56 5.80 -17.45 -4.93
CA ILE A 56 5.50 -18.84 -4.60
C ILE A 56 6.71 -19.73 -4.91
N PHE A 57 6.91 -20.76 -4.10
CA PHE A 57 8.00 -21.71 -4.25
C PHE A 57 7.44 -23.14 -4.36
N PRO A 58 7.94 -23.97 -5.29
CA PRO A 58 7.48 -25.34 -5.44
C PRO A 58 8.21 -26.27 -4.44
N ASP A 59 7.71 -26.32 -3.22
CA ASP A 59 8.26 -27.12 -2.12
C ASP A 59 7.64 -28.52 -2.01
N LYS A 60 6.43 -28.73 -2.53
CA LYS A 60 5.72 -29.98 -2.32
C LYS A 60 6.09 -31.04 -3.36
N PRO A 61 6.68 -32.18 -2.95
CA PRO A 61 6.99 -33.26 -3.87
C PRO A 61 5.72 -34.02 -4.29
N ILE A 62 5.61 -34.32 -5.57
CA ILE A 62 4.61 -35.22 -6.14
C ILE A 62 5.32 -36.52 -6.49
N THR A 63 4.82 -37.60 -5.89
CA THR A 63 5.31 -38.96 -6.13
C THR A 63 4.43 -39.66 -7.15
N LYS A 64 5.03 -40.45 -8.03
CA LYS A 64 4.34 -41.25 -9.04
C LYS A 64 4.98 -42.62 -9.14
N LYS A 65 4.15 -43.65 -9.32
CA LYS A 65 4.63 -45.00 -9.65
C LYS A 65 4.73 -45.14 -11.16
N PRO A 66 5.64 -45.99 -11.67
CA PRO A 66 5.63 -46.36 -13.08
C PRO A 66 4.26 -46.90 -13.51
N LEU A 67 3.91 -46.75 -14.78
CA LEU A 67 2.56 -47.13 -15.26
C LEU A 67 2.31 -48.65 -15.19
N GLU A 68 3.38 -49.45 -15.26
CA GLU A 68 3.32 -50.91 -15.40
C GLU A 68 3.23 -51.67 -14.07
N VAL A 69 3.31 -50.99 -12.92
CA VAL A 69 3.34 -51.67 -11.62
C VAL A 69 1.94 -51.83 -11.02
N ARG A 70 1.67 -53.01 -10.47
CA ARG A 70 0.45 -53.28 -9.71
C ARG A 70 0.38 -52.40 -8.44
N MET A 71 -0.84 -52.18 -7.96
CA MET A 71 -1.09 -51.45 -6.72
C MET A 71 -0.48 -52.18 -5.51
N GLY A 72 -0.01 -51.44 -4.49
CA GLY A 72 0.67 -51.99 -3.29
C GLY A 72 2.17 -51.63 -3.20
N LYS A 73 2.89 -52.15 -2.19
CA LYS A 73 4.35 -51.94 -1.98
C LYS A 73 4.83 -50.49 -1.78
N GLY A 74 4.03 -49.64 -1.10
CA GLY A 74 4.47 -48.29 -0.70
C GLY A 74 4.25 -47.18 -1.74
N LYS A 75 4.96 -46.05 -1.60
CA LYS A 75 4.91 -44.89 -2.52
C LYS A 75 5.97 -45.00 -3.62
N GLY A 76 5.72 -44.36 -4.76
CA GLY A 76 6.72 -44.23 -5.83
C GLY A 76 7.72 -43.09 -5.57
N ASN A 77 8.65 -42.91 -6.50
CA ASN A 77 9.67 -41.86 -6.47
C ASN A 77 9.06 -40.46 -6.65
N VAL A 78 9.77 -39.44 -6.15
CA VAL A 78 9.43 -38.04 -6.39
C VAL A 78 9.71 -37.71 -7.86
N GLU A 79 8.68 -37.29 -8.59
CA GLU A 79 8.77 -37.00 -10.03
C GLU A 79 8.91 -35.50 -10.30
N TYR A 80 8.17 -34.66 -9.55
CA TYR A 80 8.23 -33.21 -9.68
C TYR A 80 7.74 -32.50 -8.43
N TRP A 81 8.00 -31.20 -8.35
CA TRP A 81 7.58 -30.34 -7.25
C TRP A 81 6.51 -29.35 -7.69
N VAL A 82 5.60 -29.06 -6.77
CA VAL A 82 4.51 -28.11 -6.98
C VAL A 82 4.43 -27.11 -5.84
N ALA A 83 4.06 -25.88 -6.16
CA ALA A 83 3.58 -24.91 -5.20
C ALA A 83 2.08 -25.17 -4.94
N LEU A 84 1.69 -25.30 -3.67
CA LEU A 84 0.29 -25.28 -3.29
C LEU A 84 -0.22 -23.84 -3.21
N VAL A 85 -1.21 -23.51 -4.01
CA VAL A 85 -1.79 -22.17 -4.06
C VAL A 85 -3.19 -22.18 -3.44
N GLN A 86 -3.39 -21.29 -2.47
CA GLN A 86 -4.69 -20.97 -1.89
C GLN A 86 -5.30 -19.74 -2.56
N PRO A 87 -6.63 -19.60 -2.59
CA PRO A 87 -7.30 -18.37 -3.02
C PRO A 87 -6.75 -17.15 -2.28
N GLY A 88 -6.46 -16.11 -3.03
CA GLY A 88 -5.95 -14.84 -2.53
C GLY A 88 -4.43 -14.73 -2.40
N LYS A 89 -3.68 -15.80 -2.66
CA LYS A 89 -2.20 -15.78 -2.66
C LYS A 89 -1.67 -14.94 -3.83
N ILE A 90 -0.64 -14.14 -3.58
CA ILE A 90 0.09 -13.43 -4.63
C ILE A 90 1.10 -14.38 -5.26
N LEU A 91 1.09 -14.51 -6.59
CA LEU A 91 1.95 -15.42 -7.34
C LEU A 91 3.19 -14.72 -7.87
N TYR A 92 3.00 -13.50 -8.37
CA TYR A 92 4.05 -12.66 -8.93
C TYR A 92 3.81 -11.21 -8.58
N GLU A 93 4.90 -10.46 -8.52
CA GLU A 93 4.89 -9.01 -8.40
C GLU A 93 5.76 -8.39 -9.49
N ILE A 94 5.38 -7.20 -9.95
CA ILE A 94 6.13 -6.41 -10.94
C ILE A 94 6.29 -4.98 -10.43
N ASP A 95 7.46 -4.38 -10.68
CA ASP A 95 7.78 -2.97 -10.44
C ASP A 95 8.57 -2.38 -11.61
N ASP A 96 8.72 -1.05 -11.59
CA ASP A 96 9.50 -0.26 -12.55
C ASP A 96 8.96 -0.35 -14.00
N VAL A 97 7.64 -0.49 -14.16
CA VAL A 97 6.91 -0.43 -15.45
C VAL A 97 5.59 0.34 -15.32
N SER A 98 4.99 0.76 -16.43
CA SER A 98 3.64 1.34 -16.44
C SER A 98 2.57 0.29 -16.17
N GLU A 99 1.38 0.72 -15.72
CA GLU A 99 0.26 -0.18 -15.43
C GLU A 99 -0.20 -0.94 -16.69
N GLU A 100 -0.23 -0.28 -17.84
CA GLU A 100 -0.62 -0.87 -19.13
C GLU A 100 0.30 -2.03 -19.51
N VAL A 101 1.62 -1.83 -19.38
CA VAL A 101 2.63 -2.85 -19.65
C VAL A 101 2.52 -3.99 -18.65
N ALA A 102 2.30 -3.70 -17.36
CA ALA A 102 2.11 -4.72 -16.33
C ALA A 102 0.87 -5.59 -16.60
N ARG A 103 -0.27 -4.98 -16.98
CA ARG A 103 -1.50 -5.70 -17.33
C ARG A 103 -1.30 -6.62 -18.52
N SER A 104 -0.63 -6.14 -19.57
CA SER A 104 -0.31 -6.96 -20.75
C SER A 104 0.60 -8.15 -20.39
N ALA A 105 1.67 -7.90 -19.62
CA ALA A 105 2.57 -8.95 -19.17
C ALA A 105 1.86 -10.02 -18.32
N PHE A 106 1.01 -9.61 -17.37
CA PHE A 106 0.25 -10.55 -16.55
C PHE A 106 -0.84 -11.31 -17.30
N LYS A 107 -1.41 -10.73 -18.36
CA LYS A 107 -2.33 -11.45 -19.26
C LYS A 107 -1.63 -12.64 -19.92
N LEU A 108 -0.42 -12.43 -20.43
CA LEU A 108 0.41 -13.49 -21.00
C LEU A 108 0.84 -14.54 -19.96
N ALA A 109 1.16 -14.10 -18.74
CA ALA A 109 1.49 -14.98 -17.62
C ALA A 109 0.32 -15.89 -17.24
N THR A 110 -0.89 -15.33 -17.15
CA THR A 110 -2.12 -16.03 -16.77
C THR A 110 -2.38 -17.20 -17.71
N ALA A 111 -2.15 -17.03 -19.01
CA ALA A 111 -2.29 -18.10 -20.00
C ALA A 111 -1.32 -19.29 -19.80
N LYS A 112 -0.28 -19.15 -18.97
CA LYS A 112 0.67 -20.22 -18.61
C LYS A 112 0.31 -20.94 -17.31
N LEU A 113 -0.66 -20.44 -16.55
CA LEU A 113 -1.01 -20.96 -15.23
C LEU A 113 -2.27 -21.83 -15.28
N PRO A 114 -2.33 -22.91 -14.49
CA PRO A 114 -3.48 -23.82 -14.46
C PRO A 114 -4.61 -23.32 -13.54
N ILE A 115 -4.59 -22.05 -13.12
CA ILE A 115 -5.57 -21.46 -12.21
C ILE A 115 -5.99 -20.07 -12.68
N THR A 116 -7.19 -19.66 -12.29
CA THR A 116 -7.67 -18.30 -12.53
C THR A 116 -6.98 -17.30 -11.60
N THR A 117 -6.59 -16.18 -12.18
CA THR A 117 -5.87 -15.10 -11.50
C THR A 117 -6.49 -13.76 -11.83
N THR A 118 -6.29 -12.78 -10.95
CA THR A 118 -6.68 -11.39 -11.17
C THR A 118 -5.49 -10.46 -10.98
N PHE A 119 -5.48 -9.38 -11.75
CA PHE A 119 -4.52 -8.29 -11.61
C PHE A 119 -4.90 -7.45 -10.39
N ILE A 120 -3.90 -7.10 -9.58
CA ILE A 120 -4.06 -6.18 -8.47
C ILE A 120 -2.98 -5.11 -8.53
N THR A 121 -3.36 -3.87 -8.25
CA THR A 121 -2.42 -2.80 -7.95
C THR A 121 -2.09 -2.86 -6.46
N LYS A 122 -0.87 -2.47 -6.08
CA LYS A 122 -0.53 -2.26 -4.69
C LYS A 122 -1.44 -1.14 -4.22
N MET A 123 -2.46 -1.53 -3.46
CA MET A 123 -3.23 -0.57 -2.70
C MET A 123 -2.22 0.03 -1.73
N VAL A 124 -1.66 1.17 -2.13
CA VAL A 124 -1.11 2.12 -1.19
C VAL A 124 -2.30 2.37 -0.30
N MET A 125 -2.32 1.77 0.89
CA MET A 125 -3.20 2.24 1.93
C MET A 125 -2.90 3.72 1.95
N TYR A 126 -3.85 4.53 1.48
CA TYR A 126 -3.76 5.96 1.63
C TYR A 126 -3.66 6.14 3.13
N ASN A 127 -2.41 6.29 3.61
CA ASN A 127 -2.09 6.04 5.01
C ASN A 127 -2.98 6.99 5.78
N MET A 128 -4.01 6.43 6.41
CA MET A 128 -4.78 7.15 7.39
C MET A 128 -3.75 7.67 8.38
N ILE A 129 -3.75 8.97 8.61
CA ILE A 129 -2.69 9.59 9.38
C ILE A 129 -2.76 9.00 10.78
N GLN A 130 -1.71 8.30 11.17
CA GLN A 130 -1.57 7.64 12.47
C GLN A 130 -0.18 7.92 13.03
N VAL A 131 0.07 7.43 14.23
CA VAL A 131 1.40 7.46 14.84
C VAL A 131 2.46 6.94 13.84
N GLN A 132 3.62 7.60 13.80
CA GLN A 132 4.74 7.43 12.86
C GLN A 132 4.46 7.81 11.39
N THR A 133 3.28 8.33 11.05
CA THR A 133 3.04 8.84 9.68
C THR A 133 3.84 10.12 9.44
N ILE A 134 4.56 10.19 8.31
CA ILE A 134 5.23 11.43 7.87
C ILE A 134 4.27 12.24 7.00
N LEU A 135 4.16 13.54 7.29
CA LEU A 135 3.34 14.51 6.58
C LEU A 135 4.21 15.64 6.04
N SER A 136 3.80 16.23 4.91
CA SER A 136 4.38 17.48 4.44
C SER A 136 3.80 18.65 5.22
N VAL A 137 4.62 19.64 5.55
CA VAL A 137 4.14 20.89 6.15
C VAL A 137 3.64 21.82 5.05
N ALA A 138 2.43 22.33 5.23
CA ALA A 138 1.69 23.12 4.25
C ALA A 138 1.72 24.63 4.56
N ASP A 139 2.70 25.10 5.31
CA ASP A 139 2.83 26.50 5.69
C ASP A 139 4.27 27.00 5.53
N ASN A 140 4.45 28.30 5.67
CA ASN A 140 5.77 28.94 5.63
C ASN A 140 6.46 29.05 7.00
N SER A 141 6.18 28.15 7.95
CA SER A 141 6.89 28.10 9.25
C SER A 141 8.39 27.78 9.10
N GLY A 142 8.76 27.15 7.97
CA GLY A 142 10.11 26.73 7.63
C GLY A 142 10.38 25.24 7.91
N ALA A 143 9.41 24.49 8.43
CA ALA A 143 9.45 23.02 8.38
C ALA A 143 9.03 22.51 6.99
N ARG A 144 9.67 21.42 6.52
CA ARG A 144 9.33 20.73 5.27
C ARG A 144 8.53 19.46 5.52
N SER A 145 8.93 18.69 6.52
CA SER A 145 8.26 17.44 6.88
C SER A 145 8.21 17.21 8.39
N VAL A 146 7.14 16.56 8.83
CA VAL A 146 6.89 16.23 10.24
C VAL A 146 6.44 14.79 10.37
N MET A 147 6.66 14.20 11.53
CA MET A 147 6.17 12.87 11.88
C MET A 147 5.10 12.97 12.96
N CYS A 148 3.94 12.36 12.74
CA CYS A 148 2.90 12.22 13.75
C CYS A 148 3.38 11.33 14.91
N ILE A 149 3.36 11.86 16.13
CA ILE A 149 3.67 11.15 17.37
C ILE A 149 2.38 10.67 18.02
N LYS A 150 1.31 11.48 17.96
CA LYS A 150 0.03 11.16 18.60
C LYS A 150 -1.14 11.83 17.87
N VAL A 151 -2.24 11.10 17.71
CA VAL A 151 -3.52 11.66 17.27
C VAL A 151 -4.30 12.14 18.49
N LEU A 152 -4.75 13.40 18.50
CA LEU A 152 -5.53 13.96 19.61
C LEU A 152 -7.04 13.79 19.35
N GLY A 153 -7.85 13.87 20.43
CA GLY A 153 -9.31 13.74 20.35
C GLY A 153 -9.88 12.40 20.86
N GLY A 154 -9.20 11.74 21.81
CA GLY A 154 -9.72 10.60 22.57
C GLY A 154 -8.80 9.37 22.61
N SER A 155 -8.98 8.52 23.63
CA SER A 155 -8.15 7.32 23.87
C SER A 155 -8.30 6.25 22.79
N ARG A 156 -9.48 6.15 22.15
CA ARG A 156 -9.77 5.17 21.09
C ARG A 156 -9.44 5.68 19.68
N LYS A 157 -9.00 6.93 19.53
CA LYS A 157 -8.79 7.55 18.22
C LYS A 157 -7.44 7.15 17.65
N ARG A 158 -7.46 6.17 16.73
CA ARG A 158 -6.25 5.61 16.09
C ARG A 158 -5.77 6.40 14.87
N TYR A 159 -6.67 7.12 14.22
CA TYR A 159 -6.41 7.80 12.95
C TYR A 159 -6.90 9.24 13.00
N ALA A 160 -6.13 10.15 12.40
CA ALA A 160 -6.49 11.54 12.18
C ALA A 160 -7.15 11.72 10.81
N ARG A 161 -8.22 12.51 10.80
CA ARG A 161 -8.93 13.01 9.62
C ARG A 161 -8.60 14.48 9.39
N ILE A 162 -9.11 15.06 8.32
CA ILE A 162 -9.06 16.51 8.11
C ILE A 162 -9.66 17.22 9.33
N ALA A 163 -9.07 18.36 9.71
CA ALA A 163 -9.41 19.17 10.89
C ALA A 163 -9.04 18.54 12.25
N ASP A 164 -8.46 17.35 12.28
CA ASP A 164 -7.93 16.79 13.53
C ASP A 164 -6.57 17.39 13.88
N ILE A 165 -6.37 17.64 15.18
CA ILE A 165 -5.08 18.03 15.74
C ILE A 165 -4.25 16.79 16.04
N ILE A 166 -3.00 16.82 15.63
CA ILE A 166 -2.00 15.79 15.87
C ILE A 166 -0.80 16.41 16.58
N LYS A 167 -0.12 15.65 17.45
CA LYS A 167 1.18 16.01 18.00
C LYS A 167 2.26 15.48 17.08
N VAL A 168 3.19 16.33 16.66
CA VAL A 168 4.18 16.04 15.62
C VAL A 168 5.59 16.38 16.06
N ALA A 169 6.58 15.64 15.57
CA ALA A 169 7.99 15.99 15.64
C ALA A 169 8.47 16.48 14.28
N ILE A 170 9.20 17.58 14.24
CA ILE A 170 9.79 18.12 13.02
C ILE A 170 10.95 17.22 12.56
N LYS A 171 10.88 16.74 11.32
CA LYS A 171 11.89 15.85 10.72
C LYS A 171 12.85 16.58 9.80
N ASP A 172 12.34 17.56 9.06
CA ASP A 172 13.13 18.40 8.18
C ASP A 172 12.67 19.86 8.27
N ALA A 173 13.62 20.78 8.42
CA ALA A 173 13.38 22.21 8.55
C ALA A 173 14.54 23.00 7.93
N ILE A 174 14.21 24.18 7.39
CA ILE A 174 15.16 25.12 6.80
C ILE A 174 16.02 25.75 7.92
N PRO A 175 17.32 26.00 7.70
CA PRO A 175 18.14 26.74 8.66
C PRO A 175 17.54 28.11 8.99
N ARG A 176 17.63 28.54 10.26
CA ARG A 176 17.10 29.83 10.78
C ARG A 176 15.57 30.02 10.59
N ALA A 177 14.82 28.93 10.39
CA ALA A 177 13.36 28.94 10.41
C ALA A 177 12.79 29.27 11.79
N LYS A 178 11.47 29.54 11.85
CA LYS A 178 10.73 29.74 13.11
C LYS A 178 10.73 28.49 14.00
N VAL A 179 10.93 27.32 13.38
CA VAL A 179 10.85 26.02 14.03
C VAL A 179 12.11 25.19 13.73
N LYS A 180 12.52 24.34 14.66
CA LYS A 180 13.78 23.56 14.57
C LYS A 180 13.53 22.08 14.36
N LYS A 181 14.47 21.39 13.70
CA LYS A 181 14.44 19.92 13.57
C LYS A 181 14.46 19.27 14.96
N GLY A 182 13.59 18.28 15.17
CA GLY A 182 13.43 17.58 16.44
C GLY A 182 12.42 18.22 17.41
N GLU A 183 12.04 19.48 17.18
CA GLU A 183 11.04 20.16 17.98
C GLU A 183 9.68 19.46 17.86
N VAL A 184 8.94 19.43 18.98
CA VAL A 184 7.63 18.79 19.08
C VAL A 184 6.57 19.85 19.22
N LEU A 185 5.59 19.84 18.31
CA LEU A 185 4.52 20.83 18.23
C LEU A 185 3.18 20.14 17.93
N LYS A 186 2.08 20.89 18.05
CA LYS A 186 0.79 20.53 17.46
C LYS A 186 0.75 20.89 15.97
N ALA A 187 -0.05 20.15 15.23
CA ALA A 187 -0.39 20.47 13.85
C ALA A 187 -1.83 20.06 13.56
N VAL A 188 -2.50 20.78 12.65
CA VAL A 188 -3.82 20.38 12.15
C VAL A 188 -3.68 19.77 10.76
N VAL A 189 -4.39 18.67 10.53
CA VAL A 189 -4.43 18.01 9.22
C VAL A 189 -5.30 18.82 8.27
N VAL A 190 -4.73 19.26 7.15
CA VAL A 190 -5.43 20.07 6.13
C VAL A 190 -5.66 19.31 4.82
N ARG A 191 -4.86 18.28 4.53
CA ARG A 191 -5.01 17.45 3.33
C ARG A 191 -4.76 15.99 3.66
N THR A 192 -5.60 15.12 3.10
CA THR A 192 -5.45 13.67 3.22
C THR A 192 -5.46 12.99 1.85
N ARG A 193 -4.58 12.01 1.71
CA ARG A 193 -4.61 11.02 0.62
C ARG A 193 -5.85 10.13 0.68
N LYS A 194 -6.30 9.82 1.89
CA LYS A 194 -7.54 9.08 2.08
C LYS A 194 -8.70 9.98 1.65
N ALA A 195 -9.53 9.45 0.76
CA ALA A 195 -10.72 10.14 0.28
C ALA A 195 -11.67 10.47 1.45
N LEU A 196 -12.10 11.72 1.50
CA LEU A 196 -13.15 12.22 2.35
C LEU A 196 -14.45 12.22 1.54
N VAL A 197 -15.52 11.67 2.13
CA VAL A 197 -16.86 11.70 1.56
C VAL A 197 -17.67 12.74 2.31
N ARG A 198 -18.30 13.67 1.58
CA ARG A 198 -19.14 14.72 2.14
C ARG A 198 -20.59 14.26 2.26
N SER A 199 -21.40 15.04 2.99
CA SER A 199 -22.82 14.75 3.21
C SER A 199 -23.65 14.76 1.92
N ASP A 200 -23.23 15.53 0.92
CA ASP A 200 -23.83 15.58 -0.43
C ASP A 200 -23.39 14.40 -1.33
N GLY A 201 -22.57 13.48 -0.81
CA GLY A 201 -22.01 12.35 -1.56
C GLY A 201 -20.79 12.68 -2.40
N SER A 202 -20.38 13.95 -2.51
CA SER A 202 -19.15 14.33 -3.19
C SER A 202 -17.91 13.80 -2.48
N VAL A 203 -16.87 13.48 -3.24
CA VAL A 203 -15.64 12.87 -2.72
C VAL A 203 -14.44 13.75 -3.06
N ILE A 204 -13.64 14.08 -2.04
CA ILE A 204 -12.39 14.83 -2.20
C ILE A 204 -11.19 14.01 -1.70
N ARG A 205 -10.10 14.04 -2.47
CA ARG A 205 -8.82 13.41 -2.10
C ARG A 205 -7.65 14.26 -2.60
N PHE A 206 -6.54 14.24 -1.87
CA PHE A 206 -5.32 14.93 -2.27
C PHE A 206 -4.20 13.95 -2.60
N ASP A 207 -3.18 14.41 -3.31
CA ASP A 207 -2.02 13.58 -3.66
C ASP A 207 -1.05 13.38 -2.49
N LYS A 208 -1.11 14.22 -1.45
CA LYS A 208 -0.22 14.15 -0.28
C LYS A 208 -0.99 14.40 1.03
N ASN A 209 -0.56 13.72 2.10
CA ASN A 209 -0.98 14.05 3.46
C ASN A 209 -0.22 15.31 3.90
N ALA A 210 -0.94 16.35 4.30
CA ALA A 210 -0.33 17.61 4.70
C ALA A 210 -0.98 18.22 5.94
N CYS A 211 -0.20 18.95 6.72
CA CYS A 211 -0.63 19.62 7.93
C CYS A 211 -0.07 21.03 8.04
N VAL A 212 -0.71 21.86 8.85
CA VAL A 212 -0.27 23.21 9.22
C VAL A 212 0.16 23.18 10.68
N LEU A 213 1.31 23.78 11.00
CA LEU A 213 1.85 23.80 12.35
C LEU A 213 1.09 24.81 13.21
N LEU A 214 0.80 24.40 14.44
CA LEU A 214 0.08 25.19 15.43
C LEU A 214 0.98 25.45 16.64
N ASN A 215 0.76 26.59 17.28
CA ASN A 215 1.32 26.86 18.60
C ASN A 215 0.65 25.95 19.64
N ASP A 216 1.42 25.36 20.55
CA ASP A 216 0.90 24.42 21.55
C ASP A 216 -0.12 25.03 22.53
N ALA A 217 0.05 26.30 22.89
CA ALA A 217 -0.78 27.01 23.86
C ALA A 217 -2.04 27.64 23.22
N THR A 218 -1.88 28.32 22.09
CA THR A 218 -2.98 29.09 21.47
C THR A 218 -3.69 28.33 20.36
N GLU A 219 -3.11 27.24 19.86
CA GLU A 219 -3.61 26.44 18.73
C GLU A 219 -3.85 27.27 17.46
N GLN A 220 -3.15 28.40 17.36
CA GLN A 220 -3.11 29.27 16.18
C GLN A 220 -1.96 28.85 15.24
N PRO A 221 -2.10 29.08 13.92
CA PRO A 221 -1.05 28.74 12.96
C PRO A 221 0.24 29.54 13.21
N ILE A 222 1.39 28.86 13.14
CA ILE A 222 2.72 29.46 13.28
C ILE A 222 3.14 30.16 11.97
N GLY A 223 2.76 29.57 10.84
CA GLY A 223 2.93 30.16 9.52
C GLY A 223 2.03 31.38 9.32
N THR A 224 2.51 32.31 8.50
CA THR A 224 1.73 33.48 8.05
C THR A 224 1.05 33.26 6.71
N ARG A 225 1.34 32.16 6.01
CA ARG A 225 0.72 31.78 4.73
C ARG A 225 0.67 30.26 4.60
N ILE A 226 -0.37 29.76 3.93
CA ILE A 226 -0.56 28.34 3.63
C ILE A 226 -0.30 28.06 2.15
N PHE A 227 0.24 26.88 1.87
CA PHE A 227 0.54 26.39 0.53
C PHE A 227 -0.50 25.37 0.07
N GLY A 228 -1.00 25.59 -1.15
CA GLY A 228 -1.96 24.72 -1.83
C GLY A 228 -3.38 24.80 -1.26
N PRO A 229 -4.33 24.13 -1.91
CA PRO A 229 -5.73 24.15 -1.52
C PRO A 229 -5.95 23.49 -0.16
N VAL A 230 -6.94 24.00 0.57
CA VAL A 230 -7.46 23.39 1.81
C VAL A 230 -8.93 23.06 1.63
N THR A 231 -9.51 22.24 2.49
CA THR A 231 -10.92 21.87 2.36
C THR A 231 -11.85 22.66 3.29
N ARG A 232 -13.12 22.72 2.93
CA ARG A 232 -14.18 23.38 3.71
C ARG A 232 -14.44 22.76 5.08
N GLU A 233 -14.03 21.52 5.33
CA GLU A 233 -14.20 20.86 6.64
C GLU A 233 -13.33 21.48 7.74
N LEU A 234 -12.39 22.36 7.36
CA LEU A 234 -11.70 23.24 8.31
C LEU A 234 -12.58 24.39 8.82
N ARG A 235 -13.83 24.57 8.36
CA ARG A 235 -14.78 25.62 8.82
C ARG A 235 -15.34 25.31 10.21
N ILE A 236 -14.45 25.03 11.14
CA ILE A 236 -14.69 25.01 12.58
C ILE A 236 -14.16 26.36 13.07
N GLU A 237 -14.85 27.00 14.01
CA GLU A 237 -14.50 28.34 14.53
C GLU A 237 -13.00 28.50 14.82
N LYS A 238 -12.40 27.44 15.35
CA LYS A 238 -10.99 27.33 15.71
C LYS A 238 -9.99 27.49 14.55
N PHE A 239 -10.36 27.16 13.31
CA PHE A 239 -9.44 27.13 12.17
C PHE A 239 -9.79 28.13 11.06
N MET A 240 -10.68 29.09 11.32
CA MET A 240 -11.05 30.13 10.35
C MET A 240 -9.83 30.92 9.83
N LYS A 241 -8.84 31.17 10.69
CA LYS A 241 -7.59 31.82 10.29
C LYS A 241 -6.82 31.03 9.22
N ILE A 242 -6.85 29.69 9.28
CA ILE A 242 -6.18 28.81 8.30
C ILE A 242 -6.88 28.90 6.95
N ILE A 243 -8.22 28.96 6.94
CA ILE A 243 -8.98 29.15 5.70
C ILE A 243 -8.64 30.49 5.06
N SER A 244 -8.59 31.56 5.86
CA SER A 244 -8.26 32.90 5.37
C SER A 244 -6.83 33.02 4.82
N LEU A 245 -5.89 32.20 5.29
CA LEU A 245 -4.50 32.21 4.82
C LEU A 245 -4.25 31.29 3.62
N ALA A 246 -5.23 30.48 3.24
CA ALA A 246 -5.12 29.53 2.15
C ALA A 246 -5.42 30.19 0.79
N PRO A 247 -4.73 29.78 -0.30
CA PRO A 247 -4.96 30.32 -1.63
C PRO A 247 -6.32 29.90 -2.22
N GLU A 248 -6.83 28.72 -1.84
CA GLU A 248 -8.08 28.16 -2.36
C GLU A 248 -8.73 27.24 -1.33
N VAL A 249 -10.07 27.19 -1.33
CA VAL A 249 -10.89 26.40 -0.40
C VAL A 249 -11.87 25.49 -1.17
N LEU A 250 -11.63 24.18 -1.11
CA LEU A 250 -12.36 23.13 -1.84
C LEU A 250 -13.49 22.47 -1.05
#